data_AF-A0A835Y3A0-F1
#
_entry.id   AF-A0A835Y3A0-F1
#
_cell.length_a   1.000
_cell.length_b   1.000
_cell.length_c   1.000
_cell.angle_alpha   90.00
_cell.angle_beta   90.00
_cell.angle_gamma   90.00
#
_symmetry.space_group_name_H-M   'P 1'
#
loop_
_entity.id
_entity.type
_entity.pdbx_description
1 polymer ?
#
loop_
_entity_poly.entity_id
_entity_poly.type
_entity_poly.pdbx_seq_one_letter_code
_entity_poly.pdbx_strand_id
1 'polypeptide(L)'
;MASPPKQHAPALKAWASLAGRLLRAPGAPASTAPAAEAAASQPSPAAPGPGSGLQGARIVEAVRLTSAEELRAQVEQDARLWIDGTGPGDPPLTDDDRASFTAAELACLLAGRRGVALLQLHVGWEEHDRAPPYGPYRPLVLRMLREALARPDLVSYASAVPAAPGGVGGGAAAGFTMVLTADKEPFRSWGAHLASFGCQAALEAQSPYYKVLIGRVLGYKPENIAHHVQGQHGQPPSAEVLAAVEAQLKALSPKPAVLPWNVGARGGGRKKAK
;
A
#
# COMPACT_ATOMS: atom_id res chain seq x y z
N MET A 1 -3.83 -10.14 21.65
CA MET A 1 -3.34 -10.23 20.26
C MET A 1 -1.83 -10.32 20.29
N ALA A 2 -1.21 -11.19 19.48
CA ALA A 2 0.25 -11.28 19.41
C ALA A 2 0.81 -9.99 18.78
N SER A 3 1.94 -9.51 19.29
CA SER A 3 2.65 -8.38 18.67
C SER A 3 3.11 -8.76 17.26
N PRO A 4 3.07 -7.83 16.28
CA PRO A 4 3.57 -8.11 14.94
C PRO A 4 5.07 -8.47 14.99
N PRO A 5 5.55 -9.34 14.08
CA PRO A 5 6.98 -9.61 13.91
C PRO A 5 7.83 -8.34 13.83
N LYS A 6 9.06 -8.42 14.38
CA LYS A 6 9.98 -7.26 14.51
C LYS A 6 10.28 -6.56 13.18
N GLN A 7 10.27 -7.31 12.07
CA GLN A 7 10.52 -6.78 10.74
C GLN A 7 9.47 -5.78 10.24
N HIS A 8 8.29 -5.71 10.86
CA HIS A 8 7.29 -4.70 10.54
C HIS A 8 7.34 -3.47 11.46
N ALA A 9 8.04 -3.56 12.59
CA ALA A 9 8.01 -2.54 13.63
C ALA A 9 8.42 -1.13 13.13
N PRO A 10 9.46 -0.97 12.30
CA PRO A 10 9.82 0.35 11.78
C PRO A 10 8.70 0.98 10.94
N ALA A 11 8.11 0.21 10.02
CA ALA A 11 7.06 0.71 9.14
C ALA A 11 5.77 1.03 9.91
N LEU A 12 5.41 0.19 10.88
CA LEU A 12 4.24 0.43 11.74
C LEU A 12 4.42 1.64 12.65
N LYS A 13 5.64 1.87 13.19
CA LYS A 13 5.93 3.07 13.98
C LYS A 13 5.81 4.33 13.14
N ALA A 14 6.30 4.29 11.90
CA ALA A 14 6.18 5.41 10.95
C ALA A 14 4.71 5.67 10.56
N TRP A 15 3.91 4.62 10.37
CA TRP A 15 2.48 4.77 10.08
C TRP A 15 1.69 5.27 11.30
N ALA A 16 1.98 4.78 12.52
CA ALA A 16 1.25 5.16 13.72
C ALA A 16 1.33 6.66 14.03
N SER A 17 2.47 7.30 13.77
CA SER A 17 2.63 8.76 13.93
C SER A 17 1.79 9.55 12.93
N LEU A 18 1.53 9.00 11.74
CA LEU A 18 0.64 9.58 10.74
C LEU A 18 -0.82 9.29 11.08
N ALA A 19 -1.18 8.03 11.35
CA ALA A 19 -2.54 7.61 11.69
C ALA A 19 -3.08 8.37 12.91
N GLY A 20 -2.26 8.59 13.95
CA GLY A 20 -2.66 9.36 15.12
C GLY A 20 -2.91 10.86 14.85
N ARG A 21 -2.39 11.40 13.75
CA ARG A 21 -2.70 12.76 13.26
C ARG A 21 -3.96 12.75 12.39
N LEU A 22 -4.05 11.81 11.45
CA LEU A 22 -5.14 11.70 10.48
C LEU A 22 -6.48 11.30 11.10
N LEU A 23 -6.46 10.41 12.10
CA LEU A 23 -7.66 9.90 12.76
C LEU A 23 -8.08 10.75 13.97
N ARG A 24 -7.39 11.87 14.23
CA ARG A 24 -7.74 12.75 15.34
C ARG A 24 -8.94 13.61 14.93
N ALA A 25 -9.95 13.69 15.81
CA ALA A 25 -11.08 14.58 15.60
C ALA A 25 -10.60 16.04 15.46
N PRO A 26 -11.17 16.84 14.55
CA PRO A 26 -10.85 18.26 14.45
C PRO A 26 -11.06 18.95 15.82
N GLY A 27 -10.01 19.56 16.36
CA GLY A 27 -10.07 20.29 17.64
C GLY A 27 -9.67 19.50 18.90
N ALA A 28 -9.31 18.21 18.81
CA ALA A 28 -8.80 17.50 19.98
C ALA A 28 -7.34 17.92 20.29
N PRO A 29 -7.03 18.35 21.53
CA PRO A 29 -5.67 18.76 21.90
C PRO A 29 -4.69 17.58 21.76
N ALA A 30 -3.44 17.88 21.42
CA ALA A 30 -2.39 16.86 21.37
C ALA A 30 -2.18 16.27 22.76
N SER A 31 -2.53 15.00 22.93
CA SER A 31 -2.30 14.29 24.19
C SER A 31 -0.79 14.11 24.40
N THR A 32 -0.22 14.94 25.26
CA THR A 32 0.97 14.64 26.04
C THR A 32 0.48 14.24 27.43
N ALA A 33 0.73 13.01 27.87
CA ALA A 33 0.48 12.62 29.25
C ALA A 33 1.62 11.71 29.75
N PRO A 34 1.90 11.65 31.08
CA PRO A 34 1.11 12.24 32.17
C PRO A 34 1.90 13.09 33.18
N ALA A 35 1.23 14.09 33.78
CA ALA A 35 1.46 14.53 35.15
C ALA A 35 0.13 15.10 35.72
N ALA A 36 -0.07 14.89 37.01
CA ALA A 36 -1.33 15.00 37.74
C ALA A 36 -1.76 16.44 38.10
N GLU A 37 -2.99 16.51 38.63
CA GLU A 37 -3.65 17.57 39.42
C GLU A 37 -4.53 18.62 38.71
N ALA A 38 -5.85 18.36 38.85
CA ALA A 38 -6.95 19.22 39.29
C ALA A 38 -7.10 20.67 38.76
N ALA A 39 -8.22 20.94 38.08
CA ALA A 39 -9.32 21.77 38.62
C ALA A 39 -10.47 21.90 37.61
N ALA A 40 -11.69 22.00 38.15
CA ALA A 40 -12.96 22.02 37.45
C ALA A 40 -13.32 23.38 36.87
N SER A 41 -13.94 23.40 35.68
CA SER A 41 -15.00 24.35 35.29
C SER A 41 -15.78 23.83 34.08
N GLN A 42 -17.11 23.99 34.16
CA GLN A 42 -18.17 23.48 33.30
C GLN A 42 -18.37 24.30 32.00
N PRO A 43 -19.27 23.89 31.08
CA PRO A 43 -19.09 24.02 29.64
C PRO A 43 -19.68 25.31 29.05
N SER A 44 -19.18 25.69 27.88
CA SER A 44 -19.84 26.65 26.98
C SER A 44 -19.88 26.08 25.57
N PRO A 45 -21.00 26.23 24.82
CA PRO A 45 -21.22 25.52 23.57
C PRO A 45 -20.44 26.21 22.46
N ALA A 46 -19.29 25.65 22.07
CA ALA A 46 -18.61 26.08 20.86
C ALA A 46 -19.42 25.61 19.65
N ALA A 47 -19.76 26.57 18.79
CA ALA A 47 -20.47 26.40 17.53
C ALA A 47 -19.89 25.25 16.68
N PRO A 48 -20.72 24.55 15.88
CA PRO A 48 -20.22 23.53 14.98
C PRO A 48 -19.35 24.20 13.92
N GLY A 49 -18.02 24.01 14.03
CA GLY A 49 -17.10 24.27 12.94
C GLY A 49 -17.42 23.34 11.75
N PRO A 50 -16.86 23.61 10.56
CA PRO A 50 -17.17 22.86 9.34
C PRO A 50 -16.50 21.48 9.41
N GLY A 51 -17.10 20.56 10.17
CA GLY A 51 -16.74 19.15 10.27
C GLY A 51 -17.71 18.31 9.46
N SER A 52 -17.85 18.61 8.17
CA SER A 52 -18.81 17.96 7.28
C SER A 52 -18.17 16.75 6.59
N GLY A 53 -18.05 15.63 7.31
CA GLY A 53 -17.71 14.35 6.69
C GLY A 53 -18.93 13.48 6.41
N LEU A 54 -19.78 13.27 7.42
CA LEU A 54 -20.92 12.34 7.36
C LEU A 54 -22.08 12.73 8.29
N GLN A 55 -22.06 13.93 8.89
CA GLN A 55 -23.16 14.38 9.75
C GLN A 55 -24.43 14.54 8.92
N GLY A 56 -25.46 13.74 9.23
CA GLY A 56 -26.70 13.68 8.46
C GLY A 56 -26.69 12.70 7.28
N ALA A 57 -25.57 12.04 6.99
CA ALA A 57 -25.54 10.97 6.00
C ALA A 57 -26.32 9.75 6.52
N ARG A 58 -27.30 9.30 5.74
CA ARG A 58 -28.04 8.06 6.00
C ARG A 58 -27.52 6.99 5.06
N ILE A 59 -27.15 5.84 5.61
CA ILE A 59 -26.85 4.65 4.80
C ILE A 59 -28.17 4.23 4.13
N VAL A 60 -28.22 4.35 2.81
CA VAL A 60 -29.41 3.99 2.01
C VAL A 60 -29.39 2.50 1.70
N GLU A 61 -28.21 1.95 1.41
CA GLU A 61 -28.01 0.55 1.05
C GLU A 61 -26.59 0.11 1.42
N ALA A 62 -26.44 -1.17 1.76
CA ALA A 62 -25.15 -1.81 1.99
C ALA A 62 -25.09 -3.13 1.20
N VAL A 63 -24.35 -3.13 0.10
CA VAL A 63 -24.15 -4.31 -0.75
C VAL A 63 -22.83 -4.97 -0.38
N ARG A 64 -22.87 -6.28 -0.11
CA ARG A 64 -21.65 -7.07 0.09
C ARG A 64 -21.08 -7.45 -1.27
N LEU A 65 -20.00 -6.78 -1.67
CA LEU A 65 -19.29 -7.10 -2.90
C LEU A 65 -18.64 -8.50 -2.86
N THR A 66 -17.83 -8.77 -1.84
CA THR A 66 -17.10 -10.03 -1.68
C THR A 66 -16.70 -10.26 -0.23
N SER A 67 -16.23 -11.46 0.09
CA SER A 67 -15.62 -11.87 1.34
C SER A 67 -14.12 -12.17 1.18
N ALA A 68 -13.41 -12.32 2.29
CA ALA A 68 -12.00 -12.70 2.24
C ALA A 68 -11.79 -14.11 1.69
N GLU A 69 -12.74 -15.01 1.95
CA GLU A 69 -12.72 -16.38 1.48
C GLU A 69 -12.97 -16.44 -0.03
N GLU A 70 -14.00 -15.73 -0.53
CA GLU A 70 -14.29 -15.60 -1.96
C GLU A 70 -13.12 -14.94 -2.72
N LEU A 71 -12.57 -13.84 -2.20
CA LEU A 71 -11.45 -13.16 -2.84
C LEU A 71 -10.20 -14.05 -2.95
N ARG A 72 -9.90 -14.84 -1.91
CA ARG A 72 -8.79 -15.81 -1.97
C ARG A 72 -9.04 -16.91 -2.99
N ALA A 73 -10.29 -17.40 -3.08
CA ALA A 73 -10.65 -18.39 -4.08
C ALA A 73 -10.49 -17.84 -5.50
N GLN A 74 -10.88 -16.59 -5.74
CA GLN A 74 -10.67 -15.90 -7.02
C GLN A 74 -9.19 -15.76 -7.36
N VAL A 75 -8.36 -15.31 -6.41
CA VAL A 75 -6.90 -15.21 -6.60
C VAL A 75 -6.26 -16.57 -6.92
N GLU A 76 -6.73 -17.64 -6.28
CA GLU A 76 -6.21 -18.98 -6.54
C GLU A 76 -6.65 -19.52 -7.91
N GLN A 77 -7.86 -19.15 -8.35
CA GLN A 77 -8.41 -19.53 -9.65
C GLN A 77 -7.74 -18.76 -10.80
N ASP A 78 -7.69 -17.44 -10.72
CA ASP A 78 -7.08 -16.57 -11.72
C ASP A 78 -6.66 -15.23 -11.12
N ALA A 79 -5.35 -15.06 -10.90
CA ALA A 79 -4.79 -13.84 -10.31
C ALA A 79 -4.46 -12.74 -11.34
N ARG A 80 -4.62 -13.00 -12.65
CA ARG A 80 -4.04 -12.17 -13.72
C ARG A 80 -4.42 -10.69 -13.61
N LEU A 81 -5.67 -10.41 -13.26
CA LEU A 81 -6.20 -9.05 -13.07
C LEU A 81 -5.34 -8.19 -12.11
N TRP A 82 -4.72 -8.81 -11.11
CA TRP A 82 -4.00 -8.13 -10.03
C TRP A 82 -2.49 -8.31 -10.08
N ILE A 83 -1.97 -9.10 -11.02
CA ILE A 83 -0.53 -9.39 -11.14
C ILE A 83 0.04 -9.07 -12.52
N ASP A 84 -0.76 -9.02 -13.58
CA ASP A 84 -0.26 -8.81 -14.94
C ASP A 84 -0.20 -7.32 -15.32
N GLY A 85 -0.96 -6.46 -14.64
CA GLY A 85 -1.26 -5.11 -15.10
C GLY A 85 -2.29 -5.11 -16.24
N THR A 86 -2.78 -3.93 -16.64
CA THR A 86 -3.79 -3.79 -17.70
C THR A 86 -3.14 -3.63 -19.07
N GLY A 87 -3.46 -4.52 -20.00
CA GLY A 87 -3.01 -4.52 -21.39
C GLY A 87 -3.98 -3.82 -22.36
N PRO A 88 -3.57 -3.65 -23.64
CA PRO A 88 -4.33 -2.93 -24.66
C PRO A 88 -5.66 -3.58 -25.06
N GLY A 89 -5.84 -4.87 -24.78
CA GLY A 89 -7.06 -5.63 -25.09
C GLY A 89 -7.89 -5.96 -23.85
N ASP A 90 -7.46 -5.53 -22.66
CA ASP A 90 -8.18 -5.85 -21.44
C ASP A 90 -9.42 -4.95 -21.29
N PRO A 91 -10.53 -5.48 -20.76
CA PRO A 91 -11.70 -4.67 -20.49
C PRO A 91 -11.36 -3.61 -19.41
N PRO A 92 -12.02 -2.44 -19.44
CA PRO A 92 -11.91 -1.46 -18.36
C PRO A 92 -12.30 -2.08 -17.02
N LEU A 93 -11.55 -1.75 -15.96
CA LEU A 93 -11.89 -2.16 -14.60
C LEU A 93 -13.27 -1.61 -14.20
N THR A 94 -14.14 -2.50 -13.73
CA THR A 94 -15.44 -2.14 -13.15
C THR A 94 -15.26 -1.43 -11.81
N ASP A 95 -16.32 -0.81 -11.30
CA ASP A 95 -16.28 -0.18 -9.96
C ASP A 95 -16.02 -1.21 -8.86
N ASP A 96 -16.53 -2.43 -9.04
CA ASP A 96 -16.31 -3.58 -8.16
C ASP A 96 -14.85 -4.06 -8.18
N ASP A 97 -14.23 -4.10 -9.37
CA ASP A 97 -12.80 -4.40 -9.50
C ASP A 97 -11.97 -3.34 -8.76
N ARG A 98 -12.29 -2.06 -8.96
CA ARG A 98 -11.62 -0.93 -8.27
C ARG A 98 -11.88 -0.94 -6.76
N ALA A 99 -13.05 -1.42 -6.34
CA ALA A 99 -13.42 -1.51 -4.93
C ALA A 99 -12.57 -2.56 -4.19
N SER A 100 -12.30 -3.68 -4.85
CA SER A 100 -11.58 -4.83 -4.30
C SER A 100 -10.07 -4.84 -4.60
N PHE A 101 -9.60 -4.06 -5.58
CA PHE A 101 -8.26 -4.14 -6.18
C PHE A 101 -7.13 -4.25 -5.15
N THR A 102 -7.03 -3.29 -4.22
CA THR A 102 -5.96 -3.26 -3.21
C THR A 102 -6.00 -4.48 -2.28
N ALA A 103 -7.20 -4.97 -1.92
CA ALA A 103 -7.32 -6.17 -1.11
C ALA A 103 -6.87 -7.41 -1.91
N ALA A 104 -7.18 -7.45 -3.20
CA ALA A 104 -6.79 -8.52 -4.09
C ALA A 104 -5.28 -8.56 -4.34
N GLU A 105 -4.61 -7.41 -4.46
CA GLU A 105 -3.15 -7.33 -4.52
C GLU A 105 -2.50 -7.90 -3.25
N LEU A 106 -3.03 -7.57 -2.07
CA LEU A 106 -2.57 -8.15 -0.80
C LEU A 106 -2.84 -9.66 -0.74
N ALA A 107 -3.99 -10.12 -1.23
CA ALA A 107 -4.32 -11.54 -1.31
C ALA A 107 -3.36 -12.28 -2.27
N CYS A 108 -2.99 -11.70 -3.41
CA CYS A 108 -1.98 -12.23 -4.32
C CYS A 108 -0.60 -12.33 -3.66
N LEU A 109 -0.21 -11.33 -2.87
CA LEU A 109 1.02 -11.39 -2.07
C LEU A 109 0.95 -12.56 -1.10
N LEU A 110 -0.10 -12.64 -0.27
CA LEU A 110 -0.31 -13.71 0.72
C LEU A 110 -0.31 -15.12 0.10
N ALA A 111 -0.87 -15.26 -1.10
CA ALA A 111 -0.92 -16.51 -1.85
C ALA A 111 0.42 -16.90 -2.47
N GLY A 112 1.42 -16.01 -2.49
CA GLY A 112 2.70 -16.26 -3.14
C GLY A 112 2.73 -15.85 -4.62
N ARG A 113 1.61 -15.35 -5.17
CA ARG A 113 1.43 -15.06 -6.61
C ARG A 113 2.09 -13.77 -7.07
N ARG A 114 2.51 -12.90 -6.14
CA ARG A 114 3.39 -11.75 -6.37
C ARG A 114 4.31 -11.55 -5.17
N GLY A 115 5.50 -10.99 -5.38
CA GLY A 115 6.49 -10.82 -4.32
C GLY A 115 6.50 -9.44 -3.64
N VAL A 116 5.85 -8.44 -4.24
CA VAL A 116 5.78 -7.06 -3.74
C VAL A 116 4.37 -6.51 -3.91
N ALA A 117 3.82 -5.87 -2.88
CA ALA A 117 2.58 -5.11 -2.93
C ALA A 117 2.78 -3.71 -2.34
N LEU A 118 2.12 -2.71 -2.92
CA LEU A 118 2.14 -1.33 -2.43
C LEU A 118 0.78 -1.00 -1.83
N LEU A 119 0.80 -0.46 -0.62
CA LEU A 119 -0.39 0.02 0.06
C LEU A 119 -0.23 1.50 0.34
N GLN A 120 -0.83 2.34 -0.50
CA GLN A 120 -0.88 3.77 -0.27
C GLN A 120 -1.83 4.05 0.90
N LEU A 121 -1.26 4.38 2.06
CA LEU A 121 -2.00 4.67 3.29
C LEU A 121 -2.38 6.15 3.39
N HIS A 122 -1.65 7.01 2.68
CA HIS A 122 -1.94 8.44 2.62
C HIS A 122 -1.43 9.05 1.31
N VAL A 123 -2.28 9.81 0.62
CA VAL A 123 -1.98 10.37 -0.71
C VAL A 123 -1.23 11.71 -0.61
N GLY A 124 -1.36 12.48 0.47
CA GLY A 124 -0.55 13.69 0.71
C GLY A 124 -0.93 14.94 -0.10
N TRP A 125 -1.72 14.82 -1.17
CA TRP A 125 -1.98 15.92 -2.13
C TRP A 125 -3.47 16.27 -2.34
N GLU A 126 -4.41 15.59 -1.68
CA GLU A 126 -5.85 15.87 -1.76
C GLU A 126 -6.48 16.09 -0.38
N GLU A 127 -7.55 16.88 -0.34
CA GLU A 127 -8.40 17.13 0.83
C GLU A 127 -8.75 15.80 1.52
N HIS A 128 -8.06 15.54 2.63
CA HIS A 128 -8.28 14.40 3.51
C HIS A 128 -9.73 14.29 4.01
N ASP A 129 -10.52 15.35 3.82
CA ASP A 129 -11.86 15.58 4.31
C ASP A 129 -12.98 14.99 3.44
N ARG A 130 -12.69 14.49 2.22
CA ARG A 130 -13.67 13.73 1.39
C ARG A 130 -13.91 12.29 1.88
N ALA A 131 -14.36 12.17 3.13
CA ALA A 131 -14.92 11.01 3.83
C ALA A 131 -14.34 9.59 3.54
N PRO A 132 -13.79 8.90 4.56
CA PRO A 132 -13.50 7.47 4.47
C PRO A 132 -14.74 6.58 4.21
N PRO A 133 -14.54 5.35 3.71
CA PRO A 133 -13.24 4.70 3.55
C PRO A 133 -12.60 4.94 2.17
N TYR A 134 -11.53 5.74 2.16
CA TYR A 134 -10.54 5.69 1.09
C TYR A 134 -9.88 4.30 1.08
N GLY A 135 -9.43 3.87 -0.11
CA GLY A 135 -8.86 2.53 -0.40
C GLY A 135 -8.28 1.74 0.79
N PRO A 136 -7.25 2.25 1.50
CA PRO A 136 -6.59 1.54 2.59
C PRO A 136 -7.46 1.24 3.82
N TYR A 137 -8.50 2.01 4.09
CA TYR A 137 -9.39 1.84 5.25
C TYR A 137 -10.62 0.99 4.96
N ARG A 138 -10.73 0.43 3.74
CA ARG A 138 -11.78 -0.54 3.42
C ARG A 138 -11.62 -1.79 4.29
N PRO A 139 -12.69 -2.36 4.86
CA PRO A 139 -12.60 -3.47 5.82
C PRO A 139 -11.80 -4.68 5.31
N LEU A 140 -11.95 -5.01 4.02
CA LEU A 140 -11.26 -6.14 3.42
C LEU A 140 -9.75 -5.89 3.28
N VAL A 141 -9.35 -4.66 2.92
CA VAL A 141 -7.93 -4.26 2.86
C VAL A 141 -7.29 -4.35 4.23
N LEU A 142 -7.95 -3.82 5.28
CA LEU A 142 -7.45 -3.90 6.66
C LEU A 142 -7.33 -5.35 7.14
N ARG A 143 -8.29 -6.22 6.79
CA ARG A 143 -8.23 -7.66 7.10
C ARG A 143 -7.02 -8.31 6.44
N MET A 144 -6.81 -8.10 5.13
CA MET A 144 -5.67 -8.66 4.40
C MET A 144 -4.33 -8.09 4.89
N LEU A 145 -4.26 -6.78 5.18
CA LEU A 145 -3.07 -6.14 5.74
C LEU A 145 -2.70 -6.77 7.09
N ARG A 146 -3.67 -6.96 7.98
CA ARG A 146 -3.44 -7.61 9.28
C ARG A 146 -2.88 -9.01 9.11
N GLU A 147 -3.38 -9.78 8.15
CA GLU A 147 -2.86 -11.11 7.85
C GLU A 147 -1.43 -11.05 7.30
N ALA A 148 -1.13 -10.12 6.41
CA ALA A 148 0.23 -9.91 5.89
C ALA A 148 1.21 -9.53 7.00
N LEU A 149 0.82 -8.61 7.88
CA LEU A 149 1.64 -8.18 9.02
C LEU A 149 1.80 -9.25 10.12
N ALA A 150 1.04 -10.35 10.07
CA ALA A 150 1.21 -11.47 11.00
C ALA A 150 2.22 -12.50 10.47
N ARG A 151 2.67 -12.39 9.22
CA ARG A 151 3.52 -13.39 8.57
C ARG A 151 5.01 -13.13 8.80
N PRO A 152 5.77 -14.12 9.32
CA PRO A 152 7.21 -13.97 9.54
C PRO A 152 8.03 -14.05 8.24
N ASP A 153 7.43 -14.44 7.12
CA ASP A 153 8.07 -14.53 5.80
C ASP A 153 7.75 -13.33 4.89
N LEU A 154 7.16 -12.26 5.47
CA LEU A 154 6.93 -10.97 4.81
C LEU A 154 7.64 -9.85 5.58
N VAL A 155 8.19 -8.86 4.87
CA VAL A 155 8.76 -7.64 5.47
C VAL A 155 8.03 -6.40 4.95
N SER A 156 7.93 -5.36 5.78
CA SER A 156 7.35 -4.08 5.37
C SER A 156 8.35 -2.95 5.47
N TYR A 157 8.33 -2.08 4.46
CA TYR A 157 9.09 -0.83 4.42
C TYR A 157 8.13 0.35 4.43
N ALA A 158 8.51 1.42 5.11
CA ALA A 158 7.82 2.70 5.02
C ALA A 158 8.44 3.53 3.90
N SER A 159 7.59 3.96 2.98
CA SER A 159 7.91 4.90 1.90
C SER A 159 7.18 6.20 2.21
N ALA A 160 7.91 7.21 2.66
CA ALA A 160 7.34 8.51 3.03
C ALA A 160 8.03 9.61 2.25
N VAL A 161 7.25 10.47 1.59
CA VAL A 161 7.78 11.64 0.87
C VAL A 161 7.59 12.87 1.74
N PRO A 162 8.66 13.55 2.18
CA PRO A 162 8.51 14.72 3.04
C PRO A 162 7.65 15.80 2.36
N ALA A 163 6.82 16.49 3.15
CA ALA A 163 6.09 17.65 2.64
C ALA A 163 7.10 18.70 2.19
N ALA A 164 7.09 19.05 0.90
CA ALA A 164 7.94 20.11 0.38
C ALA A 164 7.45 21.47 0.94
N PRO A 165 8.31 22.28 1.58
CA PRO A 165 7.97 23.66 1.90
C PRO A 165 7.63 24.40 0.60
N GLY A 166 6.40 24.90 0.47
CA GLY A 166 5.93 25.63 -0.73
C GLY A 166 5.49 24.75 -1.91
N GLY A 167 5.37 23.43 -1.74
CA GLY A 167 4.76 22.57 -2.76
C GLY A 167 3.28 22.91 -3.00
N VAL A 168 2.81 22.76 -4.24
CA VAL A 168 1.39 22.84 -4.60
C VAL A 168 0.68 21.73 -3.83
N GLY A 169 -0.03 22.09 -2.76
CA GLY A 169 -0.55 21.12 -1.77
C GLY A 169 -0.39 21.52 -0.30
N GLY A 170 0.09 22.72 0.01
CA GLY A 170 -0.13 23.34 1.32
C GLY A 170 0.39 22.54 2.52
N GLY A 171 1.72 22.52 2.71
CA GLY A 171 2.38 22.45 4.03
C GLY A 171 2.15 21.26 4.99
N ALA A 172 1.21 20.33 4.78
CA ALA A 172 0.74 19.51 5.91
C ALA A 172 0.82 17.98 5.78
N ALA A 173 1.00 17.36 4.61
CA ALA A 173 1.01 15.90 4.62
C ALA A 173 1.92 15.23 3.58
N ALA A 174 3.01 14.65 4.09
CA ALA A 174 3.84 13.68 3.42
C ALA A 174 3.00 12.47 2.94
N GLY A 175 2.98 12.18 1.64
CA GLY A 175 2.42 10.93 1.14
C GLY A 175 3.10 9.72 1.81
N PHE A 176 2.31 8.70 2.14
CA PHE A 176 2.80 7.50 2.83
C PHE A 176 2.31 6.24 2.14
N THR A 177 3.26 5.41 1.73
CA THR A 177 3.03 4.09 1.15
C THR A 177 3.75 3.05 2.00
N MET A 178 3.04 1.98 2.35
CA MET A 178 3.67 0.78 2.92
C MET A 178 4.01 -0.18 1.78
N VAL A 179 5.30 -0.53 1.67
CA VAL A 179 5.78 -1.55 0.71
C VAL A 179 5.85 -2.87 1.45
N LEU A 180 5.01 -3.84 1.08
CA LEU A 180 5.02 -5.19 1.64
C LEU A 180 5.71 -6.13 0.65
N THR A 181 6.67 -6.91 1.13
CA THR A 181 7.44 -7.83 0.27
C THR A 181 7.64 -9.19 0.92
N ALA A 182 7.81 -10.22 0.10
CA ALA A 182 8.36 -11.49 0.56
C ALA A 182 9.76 -11.26 1.15
N ASP A 183 10.05 -11.86 2.31
CA ASP A 183 11.38 -11.81 2.93
C ASP A 183 12.37 -12.77 2.24
N LYS A 184 12.49 -12.60 0.92
CA LYS A 184 13.36 -13.36 0.03
C LYS A 184 13.84 -12.44 -1.08
N GLU A 185 15.05 -12.71 -1.56
CA GLU A 185 15.54 -12.07 -2.77
C GLU A 185 14.81 -12.62 -4.00
N PRO A 186 14.55 -11.77 -5.02
CA PRO A 186 14.98 -10.37 -5.12
C PRO A 186 14.00 -9.37 -4.46
N PHE A 187 12.82 -9.83 -4.05
CA PHE A 187 11.71 -9.00 -3.58
C PHE A 187 12.09 -8.09 -2.41
N ARG A 188 12.88 -8.60 -1.47
CA ARG A 188 13.34 -7.83 -0.30
C ARG A 188 14.13 -6.58 -0.71
N SER A 189 15.13 -6.74 -1.57
CA SER A 189 15.98 -5.65 -2.03
C SER A 189 15.24 -4.69 -2.97
N TRP A 190 14.39 -5.24 -3.84
CA TRP A 190 13.53 -4.42 -4.69
C TRP A 190 12.54 -3.57 -3.88
N GLY A 191 11.90 -4.15 -2.85
CA GLY A 191 10.97 -3.42 -1.97
C GLY A 191 11.65 -2.31 -1.17
N ALA A 192 12.84 -2.58 -0.64
CA ALA A 192 13.63 -1.55 0.03
C ALA A 192 13.96 -0.38 -0.90
N HIS A 193 14.31 -0.69 -2.15
CA HIS A 193 14.59 0.35 -3.16
C HIS A 193 13.34 1.16 -3.50
N LEU A 194 12.19 0.52 -3.73
CA LEU A 194 10.92 1.22 -3.95
C LEU A 194 10.57 2.19 -2.81
N ALA A 195 10.82 1.77 -1.57
CA ALA A 195 10.58 2.61 -0.40
C ALA A 195 11.55 3.81 -0.32
N SER A 196 12.78 3.67 -0.81
CA SER A 196 13.82 4.69 -0.69
C SER A 196 13.55 5.97 -1.49
N PHE A 197 12.82 5.88 -2.61
CA PHE A 197 12.51 7.04 -3.47
C PHE A 197 11.04 7.49 -3.39
N GLY A 198 10.24 6.94 -2.46
CA GLY A 198 8.88 7.43 -2.28
C GLY A 198 7.88 6.94 -3.33
N CYS A 199 8.00 5.69 -3.82
CA CYS A 199 7.09 5.18 -4.87
C CYS A 199 5.60 5.41 -4.53
N GLN A 200 4.81 5.88 -5.50
CA GLN A 200 3.41 6.32 -5.38
C GLN A 200 3.13 7.61 -4.58
N ALA A 201 4.06 8.06 -3.74
CA ALA A 201 3.94 9.31 -2.99
C ALA A 201 4.68 10.48 -3.66
N ALA A 202 5.67 10.18 -4.53
CA ALA A 202 6.49 11.17 -5.21
C ALA A 202 5.98 11.47 -6.64
N LEU A 203 5.90 12.76 -6.99
CA LEU A 203 5.68 13.24 -8.37
C LEU A 203 6.73 12.70 -9.36
N GLU A 204 7.92 12.34 -8.88
CA GLU A 204 9.02 11.76 -9.67
C GLU A 204 8.67 10.40 -10.30
N ALA A 205 7.68 9.68 -9.77
CA ALA A 205 7.21 8.39 -10.32
C ALA A 205 6.46 8.54 -11.67
N GLN A 206 6.46 9.74 -12.27
CA GLN A 206 5.86 10.00 -13.57
C GLN A 206 6.82 9.83 -14.75
N SER A 207 8.12 9.59 -14.56
CA SER A 207 9.01 9.31 -15.70
C SER A 207 8.78 7.90 -16.28
N PRO A 208 9.02 7.69 -17.59
CA PRO A 208 8.97 6.36 -18.19
C PRO A 208 9.87 5.35 -17.46
N TYR A 209 11.07 5.77 -17.02
CA TYR A 209 11.98 4.93 -16.26
C TYR A 209 11.35 4.40 -14.97
N TYR A 210 10.77 5.27 -14.15
CA TYR A 210 10.16 4.84 -12.88
C TYR A 210 8.91 4.00 -13.09
N LYS A 211 8.08 4.31 -14.10
CA LYS A 211 6.91 3.48 -14.44
C LYS A 211 7.32 2.06 -14.83
N VAL A 212 8.37 1.92 -15.64
CA VAL A 212 8.93 0.59 -15.99
C VAL A 212 9.50 -0.10 -14.76
N LEU A 213 10.37 0.57 -13.99
CA LEU A 213 11.00 0.00 -12.80
C LEU A 213 9.96 -0.51 -11.79
N ILE A 214 8.96 0.32 -11.46
CA ILE A 214 7.88 -0.03 -10.54
C ILE A 214 7.09 -1.22 -11.10
N GLY A 215 6.68 -1.17 -12.37
CA GLY A 215 5.93 -2.27 -12.98
C GLY A 215 6.66 -3.60 -12.93
N ARG A 216 7.98 -3.59 -13.20
CA ARG A 216 8.83 -4.79 -13.15
C ARG A 216 8.96 -5.34 -11.73
N VAL A 217 9.16 -4.47 -10.75
CA VAL A 217 9.25 -4.89 -9.33
C VAL A 217 7.93 -5.48 -8.84
N LEU A 218 6.78 -4.92 -9.26
CA LEU A 218 5.45 -5.44 -8.90
C LEU A 218 5.10 -6.74 -9.62
N GLY A 219 5.84 -7.10 -10.67
CA GLY A 219 5.66 -8.34 -11.43
C GLY A 219 4.70 -8.21 -12.61
N TYR A 220 4.35 -6.99 -13.03
CA TYR A 220 3.49 -6.78 -14.20
C TYR A 220 4.16 -7.29 -15.48
N LYS A 221 3.33 -7.68 -16.44
CA LYS A 221 3.79 -8.16 -17.74
C LYS A 221 4.51 -7.05 -18.52
N PRO A 222 5.65 -7.34 -19.18
CA PRO A 222 6.40 -6.33 -19.93
C PRO A 222 5.56 -5.55 -20.95
N GLU A 223 4.69 -6.25 -21.67
CA GLU A 223 3.77 -5.69 -22.65
C GLU A 223 2.74 -4.73 -22.02
N ASN A 224 2.23 -5.06 -20.83
CA ASN A 224 1.25 -4.23 -20.11
C ASN A 224 1.92 -2.99 -19.52
N ILE A 225 3.16 -3.13 -19.05
CA ILE A 225 3.99 -1.99 -18.64
C ILE A 225 4.24 -1.05 -19.83
N ALA A 226 4.64 -1.59 -20.98
CA ALA A 226 4.90 -0.80 -22.18
C ALA A 226 3.63 -0.06 -22.64
N HIS A 227 2.49 -0.74 -22.63
CA HIS A 227 1.20 -0.15 -22.93
C HIS A 227 0.83 0.99 -21.97
N HIS A 228 1.00 0.78 -20.66
CA HIS A 228 0.75 1.83 -19.65
C HIS A 228 1.64 3.06 -19.87
N VAL A 229 2.93 2.85 -20.14
CA VAL A 229 3.87 3.94 -20.44
C VAL A 229 3.47 4.68 -21.70
N GLN A 230 3.12 3.96 -22.78
CA GLN A 230 2.64 4.56 -24.02
C GLN A 230 1.37 5.39 -23.83
N GLY A 231 0.40 4.89 -23.05
CA GLY A 231 -0.83 5.63 -22.76
C GLY A 231 -0.59 6.94 -22.00
N GLN A 232 0.46 7.03 -21.19
CA GLN A 232 0.78 8.22 -20.38
C GLN A 232 1.76 9.19 -21.08
N HIS A 233 2.60 8.69 -22.00
CA HIS A 233 3.69 9.46 -22.62
C HIS A 233 3.60 9.57 -24.14
N GLY A 234 2.59 8.95 -24.78
CA GLY A 234 2.42 8.91 -26.23
C GLY A 234 3.35 7.92 -26.95
N GLN A 235 4.34 7.34 -26.26
CA GLN A 235 5.32 6.42 -26.82
C GLN A 235 5.70 5.30 -25.85
N PRO A 236 6.00 4.08 -26.33
CA PRO A 236 6.51 3.00 -25.48
C PRO A 236 7.87 3.38 -24.86
N PRO A 237 8.29 2.67 -23.79
CA PRO A 237 9.61 2.90 -23.20
C PRO A 237 10.72 2.61 -24.24
N SER A 238 11.74 3.47 -24.28
CA SER A 238 12.88 3.29 -25.20
C SER A 238 13.77 2.12 -24.77
N ALA A 239 14.61 1.64 -25.69
CA ALA A 239 15.54 0.55 -25.40
C ALA A 239 16.54 0.92 -24.30
N GLU A 240 16.98 2.18 -24.23
CA GLU A 240 17.86 2.71 -23.19
C GLU A 240 17.19 2.67 -21.82
N VAL A 241 15.91 3.03 -21.75
CA VAL A 241 15.12 2.96 -20.50
C VAL A 241 15.00 1.52 -20.03
N LEU A 242 14.67 0.58 -20.94
CA LEU A 242 14.59 -0.84 -20.61
C LEU A 242 15.93 -1.39 -20.11
N ALA A 243 17.02 -1.08 -20.80
CA ALA A 243 18.37 -1.50 -20.42
C ALA A 243 18.79 -0.92 -19.05
N ALA A 244 18.48 0.35 -18.78
CA ALA A 244 18.77 1.00 -17.51
C ALA A 244 18.00 0.34 -16.35
N VAL A 245 16.70 0.02 -16.55
CA VAL A 245 15.91 -0.67 -15.54
C VAL A 245 16.45 -2.08 -15.28
N GLU A 246 16.79 -2.84 -16.31
CA GLU A 246 17.38 -4.18 -16.12
C GLU A 246 18.72 -4.12 -15.39
N ALA A 247 19.57 -3.15 -15.72
CA ALA A 247 20.83 -2.91 -15.00
C ALA A 247 20.58 -2.59 -13.53
N GLN A 248 19.60 -1.73 -13.23
CA GLN A 248 19.21 -1.38 -11.87
C GLN A 248 18.68 -2.60 -11.10
N LEU A 249 17.76 -3.38 -11.68
CA LEU A 249 17.19 -4.57 -11.04
C LEU A 249 18.27 -5.61 -10.71
N LYS A 250 19.22 -5.82 -11.63
CA LYS A 250 20.37 -6.72 -11.44
C LYS A 250 21.35 -6.21 -10.38
N ALA A 251 21.56 -4.89 -10.30
CA ALA A 251 22.40 -4.27 -9.28
C ALA A 251 21.79 -4.40 -7.88
N LEU A 252 20.46 -4.28 -7.76
CA LEU A 252 19.74 -4.49 -6.50
C LEU A 252 19.78 -5.95 -6.06
N SER A 253 19.59 -6.89 -6.99
CA SER A 253 19.69 -8.32 -6.70
C SER A 253 19.97 -9.11 -7.97
N PRO A 254 21.04 -9.94 -8.02
CA PRO A 254 21.31 -10.79 -9.17
C PRO A 254 20.42 -12.05 -9.21
N LYS A 255 19.60 -12.29 -8.18
CA LYS A 255 18.77 -13.48 -8.09
C LYS A 255 17.49 -13.31 -8.91
N PRO A 256 17.04 -14.35 -9.64
CA PRO A 256 15.79 -14.27 -10.38
C PRO A 256 14.60 -14.21 -9.42
N ALA A 257 13.54 -13.49 -9.83
CA ALA A 257 12.26 -13.54 -9.14
C ALA A 257 11.61 -14.90 -9.36
N VAL A 258 11.32 -15.63 -8.28
CA VAL A 258 10.67 -16.95 -8.33
C VAL A 258 9.34 -16.87 -7.60
N LEU A 259 8.28 -17.23 -8.32
CA LEU A 259 6.91 -17.35 -7.81
C LEU A 259 6.42 -18.80 -8.01
N PRO A 260 5.65 -19.39 -7.08
CA PRO A 260 5.24 -18.77 -5.82
C PRO A 260 6.41 -18.63 -4.85
N TRP A 261 6.57 -17.46 -4.23
CA TRP A 261 7.72 -17.20 -3.37
C TRP A 261 7.66 -18.00 -2.05
N ASN A 262 6.50 -18.53 -1.71
CA ASN A 262 6.21 -19.27 -0.46
C ASN A 262 6.36 -20.80 -0.59
N VAL A 263 6.75 -21.33 -1.76
CA VAL A 263 7.03 -22.77 -1.91
C VAL A 263 8.20 -23.15 -0.98
N GLY A 264 7.99 -24.18 -0.16
CA GLY A 264 8.95 -24.64 0.85
C GLY A 264 8.82 -24.00 2.25
N ALA A 265 7.94 -23.01 2.44
CA ALA A 265 7.70 -22.40 3.77
C ALA A 265 6.78 -23.25 4.69
N ARG A 266 6.10 -24.28 4.16
CA ARG A 266 5.29 -25.23 4.95
C ARG A 266 6.19 -26.29 5.58
N GLY A 267 6.65 -26.07 6.81
CA GLY A 267 7.34 -27.14 7.53
C GLY A 267 8.16 -26.76 8.76
N GLY A 268 7.82 -25.70 9.49
CA GLY A 268 8.39 -25.42 10.81
C GLY A 268 7.91 -26.37 11.92
N GLY A 269 7.70 -27.65 11.60
CA GLY A 269 7.52 -28.71 12.58
C GLY A 269 8.84 -28.94 13.27
N ARG A 270 9.02 -28.28 14.42
CA ARG A 270 10.12 -28.42 15.37
C ARG A 270 10.42 -29.92 15.57
N LYS A 271 11.45 -30.46 14.90
CA LYS A 271 12.01 -31.77 15.26
C LYS A 271 12.49 -31.64 16.70
N LYS A 272 11.76 -32.25 17.64
CA LYS A 272 12.30 -32.53 18.98
C LYS A 272 13.50 -33.44 18.76
N ALA A 273 14.69 -32.92 19.02
CA ALA A 273 15.86 -33.77 19.23
C ALA A 273 15.54 -34.69 20.41
N LYS A 274 15.77 -35.99 20.21
CA LYS A 274 15.70 -37.03 21.23
C LYS A 274 17.06 -37.09 21.92
#